data_AF-A0A1V3IZ96-F1
#
_entry.id   AF-A0A1V3IZ96-F1
#
_cell.length_a   1.000
_cell.length_b   1.000
_cell.length_c   1.000
_cell.angle_alpha   90.00
_cell.angle_beta   90.00
_cell.angle_gamma   90.00
#
_symmetry.space_group_name_H-M   'P 1'
#
loop_
_entity.id
_entity.type
_entity.pdbx_description
1 polymer ?
#
loop_
_entity_poly.entity_id
_entity_poly.type
_entity_poly.pdbx_seq_one_letter_code
_entity_poly.pdbx_strand_id
1 'polypeptide(L)'
;MCLNFLDLESNFSKKVNEWEEILAYYDDYVDDDEVWAIARESKQVPILANIYQAILLSKIQYHFCEDLGSEEVKFWTYINSIDTHLHINEIDILTFDNYKEALNRAKKNLN
;
A
#
# COMPACT_ATOMS: atom_id res chain seq x y z
N MET A 1 -15.24 -22.66 0.49
CA MET A 1 -14.77 -22.84 1.87
C MET A 1 -13.78 -21.72 2.10
N CYS A 2 -14.27 -20.58 2.61
CA CYS A 2 -13.46 -19.37 2.77
C CYS A 2 -12.49 -19.59 3.93
N LEU A 3 -11.19 -19.49 3.67
CA LEU A 3 -10.19 -19.37 4.72
C LEU A 3 -10.51 -18.08 5.47
N ASN A 4 -10.79 -18.20 6.78
CA ASN A 4 -10.99 -17.04 7.64
C ASN A 4 -9.71 -16.19 7.62
N PHE A 5 -9.78 -15.02 6.98
CA PHE A 5 -8.76 -13.95 7.03
C PHE A 5 -8.42 -13.49 8.47
N LEU A 6 -9.23 -13.92 9.45
CA LEU A 6 -9.26 -13.46 10.84
C LEU A 6 -7.96 -13.68 11.66
N ASP A 7 -6.97 -14.44 11.18
CA ASP A 7 -5.65 -14.53 11.84
C ASP A 7 -4.55 -13.68 11.17
N LEU A 8 -4.81 -13.09 9.99
CA LEU A 8 -3.86 -12.20 9.30
C LEU A 8 -3.91 -10.76 9.83
N GLU A 9 -5.06 -10.31 10.35
CA GLU A 9 -5.20 -8.94 10.89
C GLU A 9 -4.19 -8.61 11.97
N SER A 10 -3.84 -9.58 12.81
CA SER A 10 -2.80 -9.43 13.84
C SER A 10 -1.39 -9.21 13.27
N ASN A 11 -1.18 -9.57 12.00
CA ASN A 11 0.08 -9.46 11.28
C ASN A 11 0.12 -8.26 10.32
N PHE A 12 -0.96 -7.48 10.21
CA PHE A 12 -0.99 -6.27 9.42
C PHE A 12 -0.49 -5.06 10.20
N SER A 13 0.08 -4.10 9.47
CA SER A 13 0.30 -2.79 10.05
C SER A 13 -1.04 -2.17 10.45
N LYS A 14 -1.04 -1.43 11.56
CA LYS A 14 -2.21 -0.66 12.00
C LYS A 14 -2.70 0.37 10.99
N LYS A 15 -1.88 0.66 9.97
CA LYS A 15 -2.13 1.61 8.89
C LYS A 15 -2.83 0.99 7.67
N VAL A 16 -3.00 -0.34 7.64
CA VAL A 16 -3.58 -1.03 6.47
C VAL A 16 -4.97 -0.50 6.12
N ASN A 17 -5.84 -0.27 7.12
CA ASN A 17 -7.19 0.24 6.85
C ASN A 17 -7.17 1.63 6.19
N GLU A 18 -6.23 2.49 6.59
CA GLU A 18 -6.04 3.82 5.99
C GLU A 18 -5.52 3.72 4.55
N TRP A 19 -4.65 2.73 4.29
CA TRP A 19 -4.16 2.45 2.95
C TRP A 19 -5.23 1.83 2.04
N GLU A 20 -6.09 0.99 2.58
CA GLU A 20 -7.27 0.48 1.87
C GLU A 20 -8.25 1.60 1.53
N GLU A 21 -8.43 2.58 2.43
CA GLU A 21 -9.23 3.78 2.15
C GLU A 21 -8.64 4.61 1.00
N ILE A 22 -7.30 4.71 0.91
CA ILE A 22 -6.63 5.33 -0.25
C ILE A 22 -7.00 4.59 -1.54
N LEU A 23 -6.93 3.25 -1.59
CA LEU A 23 -7.29 2.51 -2.81
C LEU A 23 -8.77 2.59 -3.15
N ALA A 24 -9.64 2.52 -2.14
CA ALA A 24 -11.08 2.64 -2.33
C ALA A 24 -11.46 3.99 -2.95
N TYR A 25 -10.72 5.06 -2.67
CA TYR A 25 -10.89 6.36 -3.34
C TYR A 25 -10.68 6.29 -4.86
N TYR A 26 -9.88 5.33 -5.35
CA TYR A 26 -9.63 5.08 -6.77
C TYR A 26 -10.50 3.95 -7.37
N ASP A 27 -11.49 3.45 -6.63
CA ASP A 27 -12.26 2.24 -7.01
C ASP A 27 -11.36 1.01 -7.27
N ASP A 28 -10.24 0.93 -6.52
CA ASP A 28 -9.26 -0.16 -6.59
C ASP A 28 -9.20 -0.90 -5.24
N TYR A 29 -8.71 -2.13 -5.28
CA TYR A 29 -8.54 -2.98 -4.10
C TYR A 29 -7.45 -4.03 -4.37
N VAL A 30 -6.97 -4.66 -3.30
CA VAL A 30 -6.07 -5.81 -3.42
C VAL A 30 -6.92 -7.06 -3.64
N ASP A 31 -6.63 -7.80 -4.72
CA ASP A 31 -7.31 -9.05 -5.01
C ASP A 31 -6.63 -10.22 -4.28
N ASP A 32 -7.42 -11.02 -3.56
CA ASP A 32 -6.95 -12.23 -2.90
C ASP A 32 -6.29 -13.20 -3.88
N ASP A 33 -6.79 -13.31 -5.11
CA ASP A 33 -6.21 -14.19 -6.13
C ASP A 33 -4.81 -13.74 -6.55
N GLU A 34 -4.55 -12.42 -6.55
CA GLU A 34 -3.23 -11.84 -6.78
C GLU A 34 -2.26 -12.20 -5.64
N VAL A 35 -2.70 -12.06 -4.38
CA VAL A 35 -1.92 -12.44 -3.19
C VAL A 35 -1.54 -13.92 -3.26
N TRP A 36 -2.51 -14.79 -3.58
CA TRP A 36 -2.27 -16.22 -3.68
C TRP A 36 -1.40 -16.59 -4.88
N ALA A 37 -1.50 -15.88 -5.99
CA ALA A 37 -0.62 -16.07 -7.15
C ALA A 37 0.85 -15.84 -6.76
N ILE A 38 1.15 -14.70 -6.11
CA ILE A 38 2.51 -14.39 -5.63
C ILE A 38 2.98 -15.40 -4.57
N ALA A 39 2.09 -15.77 -3.63
CA ALA A 39 2.41 -16.73 -2.59
C ALA A 39 2.80 -18.11 -3.16
N ARG A 40 2.13 -18.57 -4.22
CA ARG A 40 2.41 -19.86 -4.88
C ARG A 40 3.78 -19.91 -5.55
N GLU A 41 4.33 -18.78 -5.96
CA GLU A 41 5.65 -18.69 -6.59
C GLU A 41 6.80 -18.62 -5.57
N SER A 42 6.48 -18.48 -4.28
CA SER A 42 7.47 -18.30 -3.23
C SER A 42 8.29 -19.58 -2.98
N LYS A 43 9.63 -19.45 -3.02
CA LYS A 43 10.58 -20.54 -2.72
C LYS A 43 10.70 -20.86 -1.22
N GLN A 44 10.12 -20.02 -0.37
CA GLN A 44 10.08 -20.14 1.08
C GLN A 44 8.64 -19.96 1.56
N VAL A 45 8.35 -20.29 2.81
CA VAL A 45 7.02 -20.09 3.40
C VAL A 45 6.66 -18.59 3.31
N PRO A 46 5.62 -18.21 2.54
CA PRO A 46 5.29 -16.81 2.34
C PRO A 46 4.62 -16.24 3.59
N ILE A 47 4.92 -14.98 3.89
CA ILE A 47 4.16 -14.18 4.87
C ILE A 47 3.09 -13.44 4.08
N LEU A 48 1.87 -13.99 4.05
CA LEU A 48 0.76 -13.43 3.26
C LEU A 48 0.49 -11.96 3.59
N ALA A 49 0.63 -11.58 4.87
CA ALA A 49 0.47 -10.20 5.29
C ALA A 49 1.47 -9.23 4.63
N ASN A 50 2.69 -9.69 4.35
CA ASN A 50 3.70 -8.88 3.65
C ASN A 50 3.39 -8.78 2.17
N ILE A 51 2.90 -9.87 1.56
CA ILE A 51 2.52 -9.88 0.14
C ILE A 51 1.35 -8.92 -0.08
N TYR A 52 0.28 -9.03 0.72
CA TYR A 52 -0.87 -8.14 0.65
C TYR A 52 -0.46 -6.67 0.78
N GLN A 53 0.32 -6.34 1.82
CA GLN A 53 0.79 -4.98 2.03
C GLN A 53 1.72 -4.51 0.90
N ALA A 54 2.54 -5.38 0.30
CA ALA A 54 3.36 -5.02 -0.85
C ALA A 54 2.51 -4.60 -2.06
N ILE A 55 1.48 -5.39 -2.39
CA ILE A 55 0.55 -5.09 -3.48
C ILE A 55 -0.18 -3.77 -3.19
N LEU A 56 -0.74 -3.64 -1.97
CA LEU A 56 -1.45 -2.44 -1.51
C LEU A 56 -0.60 -1.18 -1.69
N LEU A 57 0.63 -1.18 -1.16
CA LEU A 57 1.53 -0.04 -1.27
C LEU A 57 1.94 0.24 -2.72
N SER A 58 2.16 -0.79 -3.54
CA SER A 58 2.48 -0.62 -4.96
C SER A 58 1.34 0.04 -5.74
N LYS A 59 0.09 -0.36 -5.49
CA LYS A 59 -1.09 0.27 -6.11
C LYS A 59 -1.23 1.73 -5.69
N ILE A 60 -1.02 2.04 -4.41
CA ILE A 60 -1.04 3.43 -3.91
C ILE A 60 0.02 4.28 -4.63
N GLN A 61 1.24 3.77 -4.79
CA GLN A 61 2.32 4.48 -5.50
C GLN A 61 1.96 4.73 -6.96
N TYR A 62 1.37 3.73 -7.63
CA TYR A 62 0.89 3.86 -9.00
C TYR A 62 -0.14 4.97 -9.14
N HIS A 63 -1.21 4.94 -8.34
CA HIS A 63 -2.25 5.99 -8.35
C HIS A 63 -1.69 7.37 -8.01
N PHE A 64 -0.70 7.45 -7.10
CA PHE A 64 -0.04 8.71 -6.79
C PHE A 64 0.68 9.29 -8.00
N CYS A 65 1.43 8.47 -8.74
CA CYS A 65 2.13 8.90 -9.96
C CYS A 65 1.14 9.32 -11.06
N GLU A 66 0.06 8.55 -11.26
CA GLU A 66 -1.00 8.88 -12.23
C GLU A 66 -1.65 10.23 -11.90
N ASP A 67 -2.03 10.46 -10.63
CA ASP A 67 -2.63 11.72 -10.19
C ASP A 67 -1.68 12.91 -10.31
N LEU A 68 -0.38 12.66 -10.20
CA LEU A 68 0.66 13.68 -10.34
C LEU A 68 1.01 13.93 -11.82
N GLY A 69 0.78 12.96 -12.70
CA GLY A 69 1.26 12.97 -14.08
C GLY A 69 2.79 12.89 -14.17
N SER A 70 3.45 12.31 -13.16
CA SER A 70 4.91 12.21 -13.08
C SER A 70 5.35 11.01 -12.25
N GLU A 71 6.40 10.33 -12.73
CA GLU A 71 7.09 9.26 -12.01
C GLU A 71 8.25 9.79 -11.13
N GLU A 72 8.54 11.09 -11.17
CA GLU A 72 9.60 11.74 -10.37
C GLU A 72 9.14 11.94 -8.91
N VAL A 73 8.77 10.84 -8.25
CA VAL A 73 8.30 10.81 -6.87
C VAL A 73 9.24 9.97 -6.02
N LYS A 74 9.65 10.51 -4.87
CA LYS A 74 10.48 9.77 -3.93
C LYS A 74 9.60 8.94 -3.01
N PHE A 75 9.55 7.64 -3.29
CA PHE A 75 8.95 6.65 -2.41
C PHE A 75 10.00 6.01 -1.50
N TRP A 76 9.63 5.76 -0.26
CA TRP A 76 10.35 4.84 0.61
C TRP A 76 9.35 3.90 1.27
N THR A 77 9.60 2.59 1.14
CA THR A 77 8.76 1.55 1.73
C THR A 77 9.59 0.58 2.54
N TYR A 78 9.06 0.20 3.69
CA TYR A 78 9.58 -0.90 4.48
C TYR A 78 8.42 -1.83 4.82
N ILE A 79 8.53 -3.11 4.50
CA ILE A 79 7.44 -4.08 4.66
C ILE A 79 7.89 -5.15 5.64
N ASN A 80 7.22 -5.22 6.79
CA ASN A 80 7.52 -6.18 7.84
C ASN A 80 6.32 -6.37 8.78
N SER A 81 5.30 -7.06 8.28
CA SER A 81 4.08 -7.39 9.02
C SER A 81 3.49 -6.13 9.67
N ILE A 82 3.38 -6.11 11.00
CA ILE A 82 2.86 -5.00 11.81
C ILE A 82 3.67 -3.71 11.68
N ASP A 83 4.95 -3.80 11.33
CA ASP A 83 5.90 -2.71 11.21
C ASP A 83 6.17 -2.39 9.73
N THR A 84 5.10 -2.19 8.97
CA THR A 84 5.18 -1.74 7.57
C THR A 84 5.03 -0.22 7.51
N HIS A 85 5.76 0.45 6.61
CA HIS A 85 5.77 1.91 6.43
C HIS A 85 5.76 2.30 4.95
N LEU A 86 5.11 3.42 4.65
CA LEU A 86 5.11 4.08 3.35
C LEU A 86 5.39 5.56 3.57
N HIS A 87 6.44 6.07 2.93
CA HIS A 87 6.72 7.49 2.87
C HIS A 87 6.67 7.97 1.42
N ILE A 88 6.04 9.12 1.20
CA ILE A 88 5.97 9.81 -0.08
C ILE A 88 6.49 11.23 0.11
N ASN A 89 7.57 11.60 -0.60
CA ASN A 89 8.19 12.93 -0.49
C ASN A 89 8.45 13.35 0.97
N GLU A 90 9.00 12.42 1.77
CA GLU A 90 9.35 12.59 3.18
C GLU A 90 8.17 12.68 4.16
N ILE A 91 6.93 12.54 3.67
CA ILE A 91 5.73 12.43 4.52
C ILE A 91 5.47 10.95 4.78
N ASP A 92 5.39 10.58 6.05
CA ASP A 92 4.90 9.27 6.48
C ASP A 92 3.38 9.19 6.24
N ILE A 93 2.95 8.19 5.49
CA ILE A 93 1.56 8.01 5.10
C ILE A 93 0.88 7.13 6.15
N LEU A 94 0.46 7.78 7.24
CA LEU A 94 -0.25 7.12 8.33
C LEU A 94 -1.75 7.07 8.09
N THR A 95 -2.29 8.06 7.36
CA THR A 95 -3.72 8.23 7.09
C THR A 95 -4.02 8.62 5.64
N PHE A 96 -5.29 8.52 5.24
CA PHE A 96 -5.76 9.07 3.96
C PHE A 96 -5.45 10.58 3.82
N ASP A 97 -5.57 11.34 4.91
CA ASP A 97 -5.24 12.77 4.91
C ASP A 97 -3.75 13.04 4.64
N ASN A 98 -2.84 12.22 5.20
CA ASN A 98 -1.41 12.34 4.90
C ASN A 98 -1.12 12.09 3.42
N TYR A 99 -1.84 11.15 2.80
CA TYR A 99 -1.75 10.90 1.37
C TYR A 99 -2.20 12.12 0.54
N LYS A 100 -3.38 12.69 0.84
CA LYS A 100 -3.86 13.89 0.14
C LYS A 100 -2.94 15.09 0.36
N GLU A 101 -2.38 15.24 1.55
CA GLU A 101 -1.36 16.25 1.83
C GLU A 101 -0.12 16.07 0.97
N ALA A 102 0.43 14.86 0.91
CA ALA A 102 1.60 14.55 0.10
C ALA A 102 1.36 14.86 -1.39
N LEU A 103 0.18 14.48 -1.91
CA LEU A 103 -0.20 14.74 -3.29
C LEU A 103 -0.34 16.24 -3.56
N ASN A 104 -0.98 16.98 -2.67
CA ASN A 104 -1.14 18.43 -2.79
C ASN A 104 0.21 19.16 -2.76
N ARG A 105 1.14 18.72 -1.92
CA ARG A 105 2.50 19.29 -1.87
C ARG A 105 3.27 18.98 -3.16
N ALA A 106 3.19 17.74 -3.66
CA ALA A 106 3.82 17.34 -4.91
C ALA A 106 3.31 18.18 -6.09
N LYS A 107 1.98 18.33 -6.23
CA LYS A 107 1.35 19.16 -7.27
C LYS A 107 1.77 20.63 -7.23
N LYS A 108 2.01 21.18 -6.04
CA LYS A 108 2.50 22.57 -5.90
C LYS A 108 3.94 22.75 -6.36
N ASN A 109 4.77 21.71 -6.25
CA ASN A 109 6.18 21.78 -6.65
C ASN A 109 6.40 21.59 -8.17
N LEU A 110 5.37 21.13 -8.89
CA LEU A 110 5.39 21.01 -10.36
C LEU A 110 4.96 22.30 -11.09
N ASN A 111 4.33 23.24 -10.38
CA ASN A 111 3.90 24.54 -10.92
C ASN A 111 4.94 25.63 -10.61
#